data_AF-A0A5N5TKZ5-F1
#
_entry.id   AF-A0A5N5TKZ5-F1
#
_cell.length_a   1.000
_cell.length_b   1.000
_cell.length_c   1.000
_cell.angle_alpha   90.00
_cell.angle_beta   90.00
_cell.angle_gamma   90.00
#
_symmetry.space_group_name_H-M   'P 1'
#
loop_
_entity.id
_entity.type
_entity.pdbx_description
1 polymer ?
#
loop_
_entity_poly.entity_id
_entity_poly.type
_entity_poly.pdbx_seq_one_letter_code
_entity_poly.pdbx_strand_id
1 'polypeptide(L)'
;MERKEPNSRDEGRITSDGTIDGKRKGIPNVISRVFSSITLEPMLFLKMVAESNYKVVGDTLEIDRICRVTLNYTDEECRAMDDGNHTDIQNEVQVYQNNFNYNQTLMDSFIPLLVILLVGPMSDKYGRKPAMISVLLGFIGLSLVYTLTALNPSWPVQVLYLGNIFVTVGGTWVVF
;
A
#
# COMPACT_ATOMS: atom_id res chain seq x y z
N MET A 1 -27.03 -55.13 39.97
CA MET A 1 -25.60 -54.81 39.97
C MET A 1 -25.20 -54.49 38.55
N GLU A 2 -24.62 -53.36 38.15
CA GLU A 2 -24.46 -52.02 38.70
C GLU A 2 -23.93 -51.17 37.53
N ARG A 3 -24.24 -49.88 37.54
CA ARG A 3 -23.89 -48.88 36.51
C ARG A 3 -22.42 -48.40 36.69
N LYS A 4 -21.69 -48.03 35.61
CA LYS A 4 -20.89 -46.78 35.44
C LYS A 4 -19.70 -46.87 34.43
N GLU A 5 -19.61 -45.91 33.51
CA GLU A 5 -18.34 -45.30 33.02
C GLU A 5 -17.90 -44.17 34.01
N PRO A 6 -16.80 -43.36 33.87
CA PRO A 6 -15.68 -43.28 32.90
C PRO A 6 -14.25 -42.93 33.50
N ASN A 7 -13.26 -42.72 32.61
CA ASN A 7 -12.17 -41.69 32.62
C ASN A 7 -10.84 -41.84 33.45
N SER A 8 -9.76 -41.35 32.82
CA SER A 8 -8.59 -40.60 33.36
C SER A 8 -7.28 -41.31 33.80
N ARG A 9 -6.26 -41.29 32.92
CA ARG A 9 -4.79 -41.03 33.14
C ARG A 9 -4.00 -41.69 31.99
N ASP A 10 -3.34 -40.97 31.08
CA ASP A 10 -2.10 -40.19 31.27
C ASP A 10 -1.07 -40.89 32.15
N GLU A 11 -0.22 -41.73 31.54
CA GLU A 11 1.11 -42.05 32.05
C GLU A 11 2.09 -42.22 30.87
N GLY A 12 3.08 -41.34 30.85
CA GLY A 12 4.01 -41.14 29.75
C GLY A 12 5.05 -42.24 29.58
N ARG A 13 5.64 -42.29 28.38
CA ARG A 13 6.83 -43.08 28.10
C ARG A 13 8.00 -42.15 27.78
N ILE A 14 8.85 -41.98 28.78
CA ILE A 14 10.19 -41.40 28.66
C ILE A 14 11.02 -42.31 27.76
N THR A 15 11.68 -41.75 26.74
CA THR A 15 12.75 -42.45 26.02
C THR A 15 14.08 -41.74 26.26
N SER A 16 15.08 -42.59 26.41
CA SER A 16 16.40 -42.34 26.94
C SER A 16 17.32 -41.80 25.84
N ASP A 17 17.24 -40.52 25.53
CA ASP A 17 18.34 -39.85 24.83
C ASP A 17 18.35 -38.36 25.17
N GLY A 18 19.35 -37.92 25.93
CA GLY A 18 19.45 -36.57 26.41
C GLY A 18 20.09 -35.67 25.36
N THR A 19 19.30 -34.95 24.55
CA THR A 19 19.67 -33.63 24.00
C THR A 19 18.42 -32.85 23.51
N ILE A 20 18.15 -31.73 24.21
CA ILE A 20 17.32 -30.55 23.93
C ILE A 20 16.14 -30.68 22.95
N ASP A 21 14.94 -30.62 23.53
CA ASP A 21 13.63 -30.42 22.92
C ASP A 21 13.56 -29.10 22.13
N GLY A 22 14.00 -29.16 20.87
CA GLY A 22 13.90 -28.09 19.88
C GLY A 22 12.46 -27.88 19.44
N LYS A 23 11.67 -27.22 20.28
CA LYS A 23 10.29 -26.77 20.04
C LYS A 23 10.19 -25.85 18.79
N ARG A 24 10.16 -26.44 17.59
CA ARG A 24 9.69 -25.80 16.34
C ARG A 24 8.16 -25.68 16.38
N LYS A 25 7.61 -24.86 17.28
CA LYS A 25 6.21 -24.46 17.16
C LYS A 25 6.11 -23.51 15.97
N GLY A 26 5.53 -24.01 14.88
CA GLY A 26 5.33 -23.29 13.64
C GLY A 26 4.69 -21.91 13.86
N ILE A 27 5.50 -20.88 13.64
CA ILE A 27 5.12 -19.49 13.36
C ILE A 27 3.92 -19.37 12.37
N PRO A 28 3.72 -20.25 11.35
CA PRO A 28 2.52 -20.17 10.49
C PRO A 28 1.18 -20.17 11.24
N ASN A 29 1.07 -20.85 12.38
CA ASN A 29 -0.20 -21.00 13.08
C ASN A 29 -0.60 -19.77 13.92
N VAL A 30 0.36 -18.92 14.29
CA VAL A 30 0.08 -17.67 15.02
C VAL A 30 -0.33 -16.58 14.05
N ILE A 31 0.36 -16.45 12.92
CA ILE A 31 0.01 -15.51 11.84
C ILE A 31 -1.38 -15.84 11.30
N SER A 32 -1.68 -17.12 11.02
CA SER A 32 -3.02 -17.52 10.55
C SER A 32 -4.15 -17.20 11.55
N ARG A 33 -3.85 -17.15 12.85
CA ARG A 33 -4.84 -16.86 13.90
C ARG A 33 -5.03 -15.35 14.09
N VAL A 34 -3.94 -14.57 13.98
CA VAL A 34 -3.99 -13.10 13.97
C VAL A 34 -4.74 -12.59 12.73
N PHE A 35 -4.46 -13.13 11.54
CA PHE A 35 -5.20 -12.79 10.31
C PHE A 35 -6.68 -13.20 10.34
N SER A 36 -7.07 -14.14 11.21
CA SER A 36 -8.47 -14.55 11.39
C SER A 36 -9.23 -13.68 12.39
N SER A 37 -8.54 -12.89 13.21
CA SER A 37 -9.14 -12.01 14.24
C SER A 37 -8.96 -10.51 13.94
N ILE A 38 -8.30 -10.14 12.85
CA ILE A 38 -8.25 -8.75 12.40
C ILE A 38 -9.64 -8.37 11.88
N THR A 39 -10.35 -7.58 12.68
CA THR A 39 -11.48 -6.79 12.22
C THR A 39 -10.97 -5.81 11.17
N LEU A 40 -11.75 -5.57 10.12
CA LEU A 40 -11.33 -4.70 9.02
C LEU A 40 -11.22 -3.24 9.41
N GLU A 41 -11.97 -2.84 10.43
CA GLU A 41 -12.04 -1.48 10.96
C GLU A 41 -10.68 -0.88 11.36
N PRO A 42 -9.85 -1.52 12.23
CA PRO A 42 -8.52 -1.01 12.55
C PRO A 42 -7.54 -1.02 11.36
N MET A 43 -7.69 -1.96 10.41
CA MET A 43 -6.83 -2.02 9.24
C MET A 43 -7.14 -0.86 8.27
N LEU A 44 -8.42 -0.56 8.06
CA LEU A 44 -8.87 0.59 7.27
C LEU A 44 -8.41 1.90 7.90
N PHE A 45 -8.51 2.03 9.23
CA PHE A 45 -7.99 3.20 9.93
C PHE A 45 -6.49 3.41 9.71
N LEU A 46 -5.68 2.35 9.89
CA LEU A 46 -4.23 2.45 9.69
C LEU A 46 -3.87 2.77 8.23
N LYS A 47 -4.61 2.22 7.26
CA LYS A 47 -4.46 2.53 5.84
C LYS A 47 -4.69 4.02 5.56
N MET A 48 -5.78 4.61 6.06
CA MET A 48 -6.11 6.02 5.86
C MET A 48 -4.99 6.95 6.38
N VAL A 49 -4.45 6.63 7.56
CA VAL A 49 -3.33 7.39 8.14
C VAL A 49 -2.10 7.27 7.26
N ALA A 50 -1.73 6.05 6.86
CA ALA A 50 -0.56 5.83 6.02
C ALA A 50 -0.66 6.57 4.67
N GLU A 51 -1.82 6.49 4.02
CA GLU A 51 -2.05 7.14 2.74
C GLU A 51 -2.05 8.67 2.84
N SER A 52 -2.66 9.23 3.89
CA SER A 52 -2.65 10.69 4.11
C SER A 52 -1.23 11.24 4.24
N ASN A 53 -0.37 10.53 4.98
CA ASN A 53 1.04 10.91 5.13
C ASN A 53 1.78 10.83 3.79
N TYR A 54 1.59 9.72 3.08
CA TYR A 54 2.28 9.49 1.82
C TYR A 54 1.84 10.49 0.72
N LYS A 55 0.55 10.86 0.64
CA LYS A 55 0.06 11.84 -0.35
C LYS A 55 0.77 13.18 -0.23
N VAL A 56 0.91 13.70 1.00
CA VAL A 56 1.61 14.98 1.24
C VAL A 56 3.07 14.92 0.78
N VAL A 57 3.77 13.81 1.06
CA VAL A 57 5.15 13.61 0.61
C VAL A 57 5.22 13.49 -0.91
N GLY A 58 4.26 12.81 -1.53
CA GLY A 58 4.13 12.67 -2.98
C GLY A 58 3.92 14.01 -3.67
N ASP A 59 2.95 14.80 -3.20
CA ASP A 59 2.63 16.12 -3.77
C ASP A 59 3.85 17.06 -3.70
N THR A 60 4.57 17.04 -2.57
CA THR A 60 5.79 17.85 -2.40
C THR A 60 6.89 17.42 -3.37
N LEU A 61 7.08 16.12 -3.55
CA LEU A 61 8.05 15.58 -4.50
C LEU A 61 7.67 15.91 -5.94
N GLU A 62 6.39 15.84 -6.29
CA GLU A 62 5.89 16.20 -7.62
C GLU A 62 6.17 17.66 -7.95
N ILE A 63 5.93 18.58 -7.02
CA ILE A 63 6.24 20.01 -7.20
C ILE A 63 7.72 20.23 -7.49
N ASP A 64 8.62 19.65 -6.67
CA ASP A 64 10.07 19.78 -6.86
C ASP A 64 10.50 19.19 -8.22
N ARG A 65 9.90 18.06 -8.63
CA ARG A 65 10.20 17.43 -9.93
C ARG A 65 9.67 18.23 -11.12
N ILE A 66 8.46 18.77 -11.04
CA ILE A 66 7.90 19.61 -12.10
C ILE A 66 8.76 20.86 -12.30
N CYS A 67 9.18 21.50 -11.20
CA CYS A 67 10.01 22.70 -11.26
C CYS A 67 11.36 22.43 -11.94
N ARG A 68 12.07 21.36 -11.56
CA ARG A 68 13.41 21.07 -12.06
C ARG A 68 13.45 20.35 -13.41
N VAL A 69 12.56 19.40 -13.65
CA VAL A 69 12.64 18.50 -14.83
C VAL A 69 11.72 18.93 -15.95
N THR A 70 10.50 19.40 -15.63
CA THR A 70 9.51 19.77 -16.64
C THR A 70 9.71 21.21 -17.11
N LEU A 71 9.85 22.15 -16.16
CA LEU A 71 10.02 23.58 -16.44
C LEU A 71 11.49 23.99 -16.55
N ASN A 72 12.42 23.15 -16.10
CA ASN A 72 13.86 23.36 -16.22
C ASN A 72 14.33 24.68 -15.57
N TYR A 73 13.71 25.04 -14.44
CA TYR A 73 14.15 26.17 -13.61
C TYR A 73 15.43 25.82 -12.83
N THR A 74 16.14 26.84 -12.37
CA THR A 74 17.33 26.65 -11.55
C THR A 74 16.96 26.20 -10.13
N ASP A 75 17.88 25.50 -9.46
CA ASP A 75 17.68 25.02 -8.08
C ASP A 75 17.41 26.16 -7.08
N GLU A 76 17.90 27.37 -7.37
CA GLU A 76 17.68 28.56 -6.54
C GLU A 76 16.25 29.09 -6.69
N GLU A 77 15.73 29.14 -7.92
CA GLU A 77 14.36 29.57 -8.21
C GLU A 77 13.32 28.60 -7.62
N CYS A 78 13.54 27.29 -7.74
CA CYS A 78 12.62 26.29 -7.17
C CYS A 78 12.57 26.33 -5.64
N ARG A 79 13.66 26.75 -4.97
CA ARG A 79 13.69 26.93 -3.51
C ARG A 79 13.04 28.24 -3.06
N ALA A 80 13.16 29.29 -3.86
CA ALA A 80 12.63 30.62 -3.58
C ALA A 80 11.15 30.80 -4.00
N MET A 81 10.48 29.72 -4.44
CA MET A 81 9.06 29.75 -4.85
C MET A 81 8.10 30.12 -3.70
N ASP A 82 8.47 29.88 -2.44
CA ASP A 82 7.63 30.17 -1.26
C ASP A 82 7.87 31.57 -0.66
N ASP A 83 8.85 32.33 -1.19
CA ASP A 83 9.23 33.65 -0.67
C ASP A 83 8.27 34.79 -1.06
N GLY A 84 7.22 34.49 -1.84
CA GLY A 84 6.20 35.46 -2.29
C GLY A 84 6.68 36.46 -3.36
N ASN A 85 7.96 36.44 -3.74
CA ASN A 85 8.51 37.25 -4.84
C ASN A 85 8.47 36.52 -6.20
N HIS A 86 8.31 35.19 -6.19
CA HIS A 86 8.29 34.33 -7.38
C HIS A 86 6.91 33.69 -7.61
N THR A 87 5.84 34.47 -7.43
CA THR A 87 4.46 33.98 -7.57
C THR A 87 4.15 33.44 -8.96
N ASP A 88 4.80 33.96 -9.99
CA ASP A 88 4.60 33.51 -11.38
C ASP A 88 5.10 32.07 -11.58
N ILE A 89 6.27 31.75 -11.02
CA ILE A 89 6.86 30.40 -11.05
C ILE A 89 5.99 29.45 -10.24
N GLN A 90 5.53 29.89 -9.06
CA GLN A 90 4.61 29.13 -8.21
C GLN A 90 3.31 28.78 -8.93
N ASN A 91 2.69 29.77 -9.56
CA ASN A 91 1.45 29.58 -10.31
C ASN A 91 1.66 28.62 -11.48
N GLU A 92 2.76 28.74 -12.23
CA GLU A 92 3.03 27.87 -13.36
C GLU A 92 3.19 26.41 -12.90
N VAL A 93 4.05 26.13 -11.92
CA VAL A 93 4.25 24.78 -11.39
C VAL A 93 2.94 24.19 -10.87
N GLN A 94 2.15 24.98 -10.15
CA GLN A 94 0.88 24.53 -9.60
C GLN A 94 -0.16 24.25 -10.69
N VAL A 95 -0.21 25.05 -11.77
CA VAL A 95 -1.06 24.77 -12.93
C VAL A 95 -0.65 23.47 -13.61
N TYR A 96 0.65 23.21 -13.78
CA TYR A 96 1.14 21.94 -14.32
C TYR A 96 0.78 20.75 -13.43
N GLN A 97 0.98 20.89 -12.11
CA GLN A 97 0.61 19.85 -11.14
C GLN A 97 -0.90 19.58 -11.16
N ASN A 98 -1.73 20.63 -11.23
CA ASN A 98 -3.18 20.50 -11.29
C ASN A 98 -3.62 19.76 -12.56
N ASN A 99 -3.04 20.09 -13.71
CA ASN A 99 -3.31 19.37 -14.96
C ASN A 99 -2.88 17.90 -14.89
N PHE A 100 -1.75 17.62 -14.25
CA PHE A 100 -1.25 16.27 -14.02
C PHE A 100 -2.19 15.46 -13.12
N ASN A 101 -2.59 16.01 -11.97
CA ASN A 101 -3.55 15.40 -11.04
C ASN A 101 -4.94 15.21 -11.65
N TYR A 102 -5.38 16.16 -12.47
CA TYR A 102 -6.62 16.04 -13.22
C TYR A 102 -6.59 14.82 -14.15
N ASN A 103 -5.50 14.66 -14.91
CA ASN A 103 -5.33 13.51 -15.79
C ASN A 103 -5.20 12.18 -15.01
N GLN A 104 -4.52 12.18 -13.85
CA GLN A 104 -4.49 11.01 -12.96
C GLN A 104 -5.88 10.59 -12.52
N THR A 105 -6.68 11.53 -12.02
CA THR A 105 -8.02 11.26 -11.50
C THR A 105 -8.94 10.66 -12.57
N LEU A 106 -8.80 11.11 -13.82
CA LEU A 106 -9.52 10.50 -14.94
C LEU A 106 -9.14 9.03 -15.11
N MET A 107 -7.84 8.71 -15.13
CA MET A 107 -7.37 7.32 -15.25
C MET A 107 -7.81 6.46 -14.07
N ASP A 108 -7.73 7.02 -12.86
CA ASP A 108 -8.16 6.36 -11.63
C ASP A 108 -9.66 6.14 -11.55
N SER A 109 -10.47 6.78 -12.39
CA SER A 109 -11.91 6.52 -12.52
C SER A 109 -12.20 5.43 -13.56
N PHE A 110 -11.50 5.45 -14.69
CA PHE A 110 -11.72 4.49 -15.78
C PHE A 110 -11.21 3.08 -15.48
N ILE A 111 -10.03 2.96 -14.86
CA ILE A 111 -9.40 1.66 -14.56
C ILE A 111 -10.25 0.82 -13.58
N PRO A 112 -10.70 1.33 -12.41
CA PRO A 112 -11.46 0.51 -11.48
C PRO A 112 -12.83 0.12 -12.04
N LEU A 113 -13.44 0.90 -12.94
CA LEU A 113 -14.66 0.48 -13.63
C LEU A 113 -14.46 -0.84 -14.38
N LEU A 114 -13.34 -0.98 -15.08
CA LEU A 114 -12.99 -2.23 -15.78
C LEU A 114 -12.64 -3.35 -14.78
N VAL A 115 -11.89 -3.03 -13.73
CA VAL A 115 -11.49 -4.01 -12.71
C VAL A 115 -12.70 -4.53 -11.95
N ILE A 116 -13.64 -3.68 -11.54
CA ILE A 116 -14.86 -4.06 -10.81
C ILE A 116 -15.73 -5.00 -11.67
N LEU A 117 -15.85 -4.76 -12.98
CA LEU A 117 -16.61 -5.62 -13.88
C LEU A 117 -16.05 -7.05 -13.93
N LEU A 118 -14.72 -7.20 -13.89
CA LEU A 118 -14.04 -8.50 -13.96
C LEU A 118 -13.90 -9.17 -12.57
N VAL A 119 -13.66 -8.37 -11.53
CA VAL A 119 -13.39 -8.84 -10.17
C VAL A 119 -14.67 -9.08 -9.38
N GLY A 120 -15.79 -8.47 -9.77
CA GLY A 120 -17.11 -8.71 -9.17
C GLY A 120 -17.47 -10.20 -9.07
N PRO A 121 -17.48 -10.96 -10.18
CA PRO A 121 -17.77 -12.40 -10.16
C PRO A 121 -16.72 -13.25 -9.43
N MET A 122 -15.47 -12.77 -9.35
CA MET A 122 -14.38 -13.46 -8.64
C MET A 122 -14.48 -13.26 -7.13
N SER A 123 -14.95 -12.09 -6.68
CA SER A 123 -15.15 -11.81 -5.26
C SER A 123 -16.13 -12.79 -4.61
N ASP A 124 -17.22 -13.14 -5.31
CA ASP A 124 -18.24 -14.07 -4.81
C ASP A 124 -17.71 -15.51 -4.62
N LYS A 125 -16.71 -15.92 -5.41
CA LYS A 125 -16.14 -17.28 -5.33
C LYS A 125 -14.96 -17.40 -4.38
N TYR A 126 -14.10 -16.38 -4.26
CA TYR A 126 -12.80 -16.50 -3.57
C TYR A 126 -12.77 -15.83 -2.18
N GLY A 127 -13.85 -15.17 -1.76
CA GLY A 127 -13.99 -14.54 -0.44
C GLY A 127 -13.13 -13.27 -0.28
N ARG A 128 -12.99 -12.80 0.97
CA ARG A 128 -12.42 -11.47 1.29
C ARG A 128 -10.89 -11.39 1.36
N LYS A 129 -10.21 -12.54 1.39
CA LYS A 129 -8.75 -12.66 1.48
C LYS A 129 -7.98 -12.15 0.24
N PRO A 130 -8.37 -12.44 -1.01
CA PRO A 130 -7.65 -11.94 -2.19
C PRO A 130 -7.63 -10.42 -2.29
N ALA A 131 -8.72 -9.73 -1.91
CA ALA A 131 -8.78 -8.27 -1.92
C ALA A 131 -7.76 -7.62 -0.97
N MET A 132 -7.54 -8.22 0.21
CA MET A 132 -6.52 -7.73 1.15
C MET A 132 -5.11 -7.89 0.56
N ILE A 133 -4.84 -9.01 -0.11
CA ILE A 133 -3.53 -9.28 -0.71
C ILE A 133 -3.28 -8.35 -1.92
N SER A 134 -4.29 -8.09 -2.75
CA SER A 134 -4.15 -7.19 -3.91
C SER A 134 -3.80 -5.76 -3.49
N VAL A 135 -4.43 -5.25 -2.43
CA VAL A 135 -4.13 -3.92 -1.89
C VAL A 135 -2.70 -3.86 -1.36
N LEU A 136 -2.26 -4.86 -0.59
CA LEU A 136 -0.89 -4.92 -0.07
C LEU A 136 0.15 -4.97 -1.20
N LEU A 137 -0.10 -5.75 -2.25
CA LEU A 137 0.77 -5.80 -3.43
C LEU A 137 0.85 -4.45 -4.14
N GLY A 138 -0.29 -3.73 -4.25
CA GLY A 138 -0.32 -2.37 -4.81
C GLY A 138 0.57 -1.39 -4.04
N PHE A 139 0.51 -1.40 -2.70
CA PHE A 139 1.35 -0.55 -1.86
C PHE A 139 2.84 -0.92 -1.91
N ILE A 140 3.18 -2.20 -2.05
CA ILE A 140 4.57 -2.64 -2.24
C ILE A 140 5.10 -2.11 -3.57
N GLY A 141 4.30 -2.20 -4.64
CA GLY A 141 4.64 -1.64 -5.95
C GLY A 141 4.84 -0.13 -5.91
N LEU A 142 3.94 0.59 -5.22
CA LEU A 142 4.04 2.03 -4.99
C LEU A 142 5.35 2.43 -4.32
N SER A 143 5.67 1.76 -3.20
CA SER A 143 6.88 2.04 -2.42
C SER A 143 8.14 1.81 -3.25
N LEU A 144 8.16 0.76 -4.08
CA LEU A 144 9.26 0.49 -5.00
C LEU A 144 9.42 1.63 -6.01
N VAL A 145 8.35 2.03 -6.68
CA VAL A 145 8.38 3.10 -7.71
C VAL A 145 8.83 4.43 -7.10
N TYR A 146 8.35 4.77 -5.91
CA TYR A 146 8.76 6.01 -5.21
C TYR A 146 10.22 5.97 -4.80
N THR A 147 10.69 4.84 -4.28
CA THR A 147 12.11 4.69 -3.92
C THR A 147 13.00 4.81 -5.15
N LEU A 148 12.62 4.19 -6.28
CA LEU A 148 13.37 4.29 -7.54
C LEU A 148 13.40 5.72 -8.09
N THR A 149 12.28 6.44 -8.01
CA THR A 149 12.17 7.85 -8.44
C THR A 149 12.92 8.79 -7.51
N ALA A 150 13.00 8.47 -6.22
CA ALA A 150 13.81 9.22 -5.26
C ALA A 150 15.32 9.06 -5.54
N LEU A 151 15.75 7.85 -5.90
CA LEU A 151 17.15 7.56 -6.23
C LEU A 151 17.61 8.14 -7.58
N ASN A 152 16.69 8.32 -8.52
CA ASN A 152 16.99 8.82 -9.88
C ASN A 152 16.42 10.24 -10.08
N PRO A 153 17.19 11.30 -9.80
CA PRO A 153 16.71 12.68 -9.90
C PRO A 153 16.47 13.18 -11.31
N SER A 154 16.99 12.50 -12.34
CA SER A 154 16.77 12.85 -13.75
C SER A 154 15.45 12.33 -14.32
N TRP A 155 14.69 11.55 -13.56
CA TRP A 155 13.46 10.95 -14.06
C TRP A 155 12.30 11.95 -14.08
N PRO A 156 11.50 11.95 -15.17
CA PRO A 156 10.44 12.91 -15.34
C PRO A 156 9.21 12.50 -14.51
N VAL A 157 8.36 13.49 -14.17
CA VAL A 157 7.22 13.32 -13.26
C VAL A 157 6.24 12.21 -13.71
N GLN A 158 6.21 11.89 -14.99
CA GLN A 158 5.36 10.86 -15.57
C GLN A 158 5.62 9.46 -15.02
N VAL A 159 6.81 9.17 -14.45
CA VAL A 159 7.06 7.86 -13.83
C VAL A 159 6.17 7.62 -12.61
N LEU A 160 5.74 8.69 -11.93
CA LEU A 160 4.82 8.59 -10.79
C LEU A 160 3.45 8.03 -11.19
N TYR A 161 3.02 8.19 -12.45
CA TYR A 161 1.81 7.55 -12.97
C TYR A 161 1.84 6.03 -12.81
N LEU A 162 3.00 5.40 -13.01
CA LEU A 162 3.12 3.95 -12.88
C LEU A 162 2.85 3.49 -11.45
N GLY A 163 3.32 4.25 -10.46
CA GLY A 163 3.05 3.98 -9.04
C GLY A 163 1.56 3.99 -8.76
N ASN A 164 0.85 5.02 -9.24
CA ASN A 164 -0.59 5.15 -9.04
C ASN A 164 -1.36 4.00 -9.71
N ILE A 165 -0.96 3.61 -10.93
CA ILE A 165 -1.55 2.44 -11.63
C ILE A 165 -1.43 1.15 -10.79
N PHE A 166 -0.29 0.88 -10.15
CA PHE A 166 -0.15 -0.31 -9.29
C PHE A 166 -1.14 -0.31 -8.12
N VAL A 167 -1.38 0.85 -7.51
CA VAL A 167 -2.29 1.02 -6.38
C VAL A 167 -3.75 0.94 -6.82
N THR A 168 -4.07 1.55 -7.97
CA THR A 168 -5.40 1.56 -8.58
C THR A 168 -5.81 0.18 -9.05
N VAL A 169 -4.93 -0.56 -9.72
CA VAL A 169 -5.16 -1.97 -10.11
C VAL A 169 -5.30 -2.86 -8.88
N GLY A 170 -4.56 -2.57 -7.80
CA GLY A 170 -4.72 -3.26 -6.51
C GLY A 170 -6.10 -3.10 -5.87
N GLY A 171 -6.94 -2.19 -6.39
CA GLY A 171 -8.28 -1.92 -5.90
C GLY A 171 -8.30 -1.02 -4.67
N THR A 172 -7.19 -0.33 -4.38
CA THR A 172 -7.04 0.47 -3.16
C THR A 172 -8.11 1.55 -3.04
N TRP A 173 -8.44 2.21 -4.15
CA TRP A 173 -9.51 3.22 -4.26
C TRP A 173 -10.92 2.67 -4.01
N VAL A 174 -11.14 1.36 -4.22
CA VAL A 174 -12.44 0.70 -4.03
C VAL A 174 -12.62 0.22 -2.58
N VAL A 175 -11.52 0.06 -1.84
CA VAL A 175 -11.51 -0.39 -0.43
C VAL A 175 -11.50 0.83 0.51
N PHE A 176 -12.28 1.85 0.18
CA PHE A 176 -12.55 3.01 1.03
C PHE A 176 -14.05 3.11 1.32
#